data_AF-A0A3E0U681-F1
#
_entry.id   AF-A0A3E0U681-F1
#
_cell.length_a   1.000
_cell.length_b   1.000
_cell.length_c   1.000
_cell.angle_alpha   90.00
_cell.angle_beta   90.00
_cell.angle_gamma   90.00
#
_symmetry.space_group_name_H-M   'P 1'
#
loop_
_entity.id
_entity.type
_entity.pdbx_description
1 polymer ?
#
loop_
_entity_poly.entity_id
_entity_poly.type
_entity_poly.pdbx_seq_one_letter_code
_entity_poly.pdbx_strand_id
1 'polypeptide(L)'
;MENTRSHDSSSAIKITDSNNVTKVSPAKIADRALKYSSVFWFISILLGQWFFFYYIFAFYGFSVINDNMEIWNRWEAMGAKPYHVGDFSGNLAFAAHAIGAGIVAFGGILQLIPKLRSTFPRFHKINGYVYLITVFCLAISGFYLVWVRDPDPINSSGIGTTINGFLILLFAYFTVRNAINKDIKTHRKWALRLFVVSNAQWTLRVGTFSYLITGNLLGTKPAFGDLFFSLWTFGCYLLPLAVLQLYFYATEKHSQAIWHSYWNIATSTLLFVLTILMVIGMVGFTPFLLSVINNEEISF
;
A
#
# COMPACT_ATOMS: atom_id res chain seq x y z
N MET A 1 -65.09 -16.11 63.56
CA MET A 1 -64.23 -16.05 64.76
C MET A 1 -62.97 -16.83 64.45
N GLU A 2 -61.80 -16.25 64.78
CA GLU A 2 -60.43 -16.81 64.71
C GLU A 2 -59.94 -17.28 63.33
N ASN A 3 -59.03 -16.60 62.61
CA ASN A 3 -57.67 -16.12 62.94
C ASN A 3 -56.72 -17.22 63.45
N THR A 4 -55.93 -17.80 62.53
CA THR A 4 -54.51 -18.17 62.73
C THR A 4 -53.94 -18.71 61.41
N ARG A 5 -53.08 -17.94 60.74
CA ARG A 5 -52.01 -18.52 59.91
C ARG A 5 -50.72 -17.75 60.17
N SER A 6 -49.76 -18.53 60.63
CA SER A 6 -48.43 -18.21 61.09
C SER A 6 -47.62 -17.41 60.07
N HIS A 7 -46.97 -16.37 60.59
CA HIS A 7 -45.74 -15.82 60.01
C HIS A 7 -44.68 -16.93 59.93
N ASP A 8 -44.09 -17.11 58.75
CA ASP A 8 -42.77 -17.70 58.64
C ASP A 8 -41.92 -16.81 57.73
N SER A 9 -41.04 -16.06 58.39
CA SER A 9 -40.07 -15.16 57.80
C SER A 9 -38.86 -15.97 57.34
N SER A 10 -38.83 -16.36 56.08
CA SER A 10 -37.58 -16.80 55.43
C SER A 10 -37.12 -15.70 54.48
N SER A 11 -36.18 -14.89 54.96
CA SER A 11 -35.43 -13.94 54.16
C SER A 11 -34.50 -14.72 53.21
N ALA A 12 -35.02 -15.07 52.03
CA ALA A 12 -34.18 -15.55 50.95
C ALA A 12 -33.34 -14.37 50.43
N ILE A 13 -32.07 -14.32 50.84
CA ILE A 13 -31.06 -13.46 50.24
C ILE A 13 -30.98 -13.84 48.76
N LYS A 14 -31.51 -12.98 47.89
CA LYS A 14 -31.28 -13.05 46.44
C LYS A 14 -29.81 -12.69 46.21
N ILE A 15 -28.97 -13.71 46.10
CA ILE A 15 -27.64 -13.55 45.51
C ILE A 15 -27.87 -13.25 44.03
N THR A 16 -27.85 -11.96 43.68
CA THR A 16 -27.76 -11.53 42.28
C THR A 16 -26.35 -11.87 41.80
N ASP A 17 -26.23 -12.95 41.02
CA ASP A 17 -25.03 -13.28 40.25
C ASP A 17 -24.71 -12.12 39.30
N SER A 18 -23.86 -11.19 39.74
CA SER A 18 -23.41 -10.02 38.99
C SER A 18 -22.20 -10.33 38.11
N ASN A 19 -22.16 -11.51 37.48
CA ASN A 19 -21.05 -11.92 36.62
C ASN A 19 -21.52 -12.21 35.18
N ASN A 20 -22.27 -11.29 34.59
CA ASN A 20 -22.48 -11.25 33.15
C ASN A 20 -21.27 -10.61 32.45
N VAL A 21 -20.08 -11.23 32.61
CA VAL A 21 -18.96 -10.96 31.71
C VAL A 21 -19.37 -11.52 30.36
N THR A 22 -19.84 -10.66 29.46
CA THR A 22 -20.19 -11.03 28.09
C THR A 22 -18.96 -11.58 27.37
N LYS A 23 -18.78 -12.90 27.39
CA LYS A 23 -17.72 -13.58 26.64
C LYS A 23 -17.87 -13.21 25.16
N VAL A 24 -16.93 -12.44 24.63
CA VAL A 24 -16.89 -12.08 23.21
C VAL A 24 -16.68 -13.37 22.41
N SER A 25 -17.56 -13.64 21.44
CA SER A 25 -17.42 -14.85 20.63
C SER A 25 -16.13 -14.83 19.80
N PRO A 26 -15.49 -15.99 19.55
CA PRO A 26 -14.27 -16.07 18.73
C PRO A 26 -14.41 -15.39 17.36
N ALA A 27 -15.58 -15.51 16.73
CA ALA A 27 -15.89 -14.83 15.46
C ALA A 27 -15.82 -13.30 15.57
N LYS A 28 -16.35 -12.72 16.67
CA LYS A 28 -16.26 -11.27 16.91
C LYS A 28 -14.84 -10.81 17.16
N ILE A 29 -14.00 -11.64 17.79
CA ILE A 29 -12.57 -11.35 17.97
C ILE A 29 -11.86 -11.33 16.61
N ALA A 30 -12.11 -12.35 15.77
CA ALA A 30 -11.53 -12.45 14.43
C ALA A 30 -11.93 -11.25 13.54
N ASP A 31 -13.20 -10.86 13.54
CA ASP A 31 -13.69 -9.69 12.80
C ASP A 31 -13.04 -8.38 13.29
N ARG A 32 -12.86 -8.22 14.61
CA ARG A 32 -12.17 -7.06 15.20
C ARG A 32 -10.69 -7.04 14.83
N ALA A 33 -10.01 -8.19 14.87
CA ALA A 33 -8.61 -8.31 14.50
C ALA A 33 -8.40 -7.87 13.04
N LEU A 34 -9.19 -8.42 12.11
CA LEU A 34 -9.12 -8.03 10.70
C LEU A 34 -9.38 -6.53 10.52
N LYS A 35 -10.43 -6.00 11.16
CA LYS A 35 -10.77 -4.56 11.09
C LYS A 35 -9.60 -3.68 11.55
N TYR A 36 -9.03 -3.95 12.73
CA TYR A 36 -7.95 -3.12 13.26
C TYR A 36 -6.64 -3.28 12.48
N SER A 37 -6.30 -4.49 12.02
CA SER A 37 -5.16 -4.69 11.11
C SER A 37 -5.33 -3.91 9.81
N SER A 38 -6.54 -3.88 9.23
CA SER A 38 -6.82 -3.08 8.02
C SER A 38 -6.75 -1.57 8.26
N VAL A 39 -7.22 -1.10 9.42
CA VAL A 39 -7.08 0.33 9.80
C VAL A 39 -5.61 0.68 10.01
N PHE A 40 -4.84 -0.17 10.69
CA PHE A 40 -3.42 0.03 10.92
C PHE A 40 -2.64 0.07 9.59
N TRP A 41 -2.91 -0.88 8.70
CA TRP A 41 -2.37 -0.88 7.34
C TRP A 41 -2.71 0.42 6.61
N PHE A 42 -3.99 0.82 6.63
CA PHE A 42 -4.46 2.02 5.93
C PHE A 42 -3.80 3.31 6.43
N ILE A 43 -3.68 3.49 7.75
CA ILE A 43 -3.02 4.66 8.33
C ILE A 43 -1.52 4.66 7.96
N SER A 44 -0.87 3.50 8.06
CA SER A 44 0.56 3.38 7.75
C SER A 44 0.85 3.71 6.29
N ILE A 45 0.08 3.15 5.35
CA ILE A 45 0.25 3.46 3.93
C ILE A 45 -0.13 4.90 3.60
N LEU A 46 -1.16 5.48 4.24
CA LEU A 46 -1.51 6.90 4.08
C LEU A 46 -0.34 7.82 4.43
N LEU A 47 0.25 7.62 5.61
CA LEU A 47 1.38 8.42 6.08
C LEU A 47 2.60 8.23 5.18
N GLY A 48 2.94 6.99 4.83
CA GLY A 48 4.08 6.70 3.97
C GLY A 48 3.93 7.23 2.54
N GLN A 49 2.72 7.19 1.97
CA GLN A 49 2.44 7.74 0.64
C GLN A 49 2.50 9.27 0.63
N TRP A 50 2.03 9.94 1.69
CA TRP A 50 2.13 11.39 1.79
C TRP A 50 3.54 11.87 2.05
N PHE A 51 4.32 11.13 2.84
CA PHE A 51 5.75 11.38 2.98
C PHE A 51 6.48 11.17 1.65
N PHE A 52 6.13 10.12 0.89
CA PHE A 52 6.71 9.90 -0.44
C PHE A 52 6.32 10.98 -1.46
N PHE A 53 5.09 11.46 -1.41
CA PHE A 53 4.65 12.63 -2.18
C PHE A 53 5.49 13.87 -1.83
N TYR A 54 5.66 14.16 -0.54
CA TYR A 54 6.54 15.25 -0.09
C TYR A 54 7.95 15.10 -0.66
N TYR A 55 8.55 13.91 -0.53
CA TYR A 55 9.88 13.61 -1.07
C TYR A 55 9.95 13.87 -2.59
N ILE A 56 8.98 13.37 -3.36
CA ILE A 56 8.99 13.53 -4.83
C ILE A 56 9.01 15.01 -5.22
N PHE A 57 8.19 15.84 -4.57
CA PHE A 57 8.16 17.26 -4.87
C PHE A 57 9.39 17.99 -4.33
N ALA A 58 9.85 17.66 -3.12
CA ALA A 58 11.03 18.23 -2.49
C ALA A 58 12.31 17.98 -3.33
N PHE A 59 12.44 16.78 -3.90
CA PHE A 59 13.62 16.40 -4.68
C PHE A 59 13.42 16.67 -6.18
N TYR A 60 12.54 15.93 -6.84
CA TYR A 60 12.34 16.03 -8.29
C TYR A 60 11.68 17.36 -8.67
N GLY A 61 10.64 17.78 -7.97
CA GLY A 61 9.94 19.04 -8.28
C GLY A 61 10.87 20.26 -8.21
N PHE A 62 11.56 20.46 -7.09
CA PHE A 62 12.50 21.58 -6.94
C PHE A 62 13.69 21.50 -7.90
N SER A 63 14.23 20.30 -8.17
CA SER A 63 15.34 20.17 -9.13
C SER A 63 14.96 20.60 -10.55
N VAL A 64 13.71 20.38 -10.99
CA VAL A 64 13.23 20.88 -12.30
C VAL A 64 13.11 22.40 -12.27
N ILE A 65 12.54 22.96 -11.20
CA ILE A 65 12.33 24.42 -11.06
C ILE A 65 13.67 25.18 -11.05
N ASN A 66 14.72 24.60 -10.45
CA ASN A 66 16.03 25.23 -10.29
C ASN A 66 17.05 24.80 -11.36
N ASP A 67 16.63 24.12 -12.43
CA ASP A 67 17.51 23.61 -13.49
C ASP A 67 18.69 22.75 -12.98
N ASN A 68 18.44 21.97 -11.93
CA ASN A 68 19.42 21.10 -11.29
C ASN A 68 19.05 19.62 -11.43
N MET A 69 18.64 19.21 -12.64
CA MET A 69 18.14 17.85 -12.90
C MET A 69 19.25 16.78 -12.84
N GLU A 70 20.52 17.18 -12.95
CA GLU A 70 21.67 16.27 -12.80
C GLU A 70 21.73 15.61 -11.41
N ILE A 71 21.15 16.25 -10.38
CA ILE A 71 21.04 15.68 -9.03
C ILE A 71 20.29 14.34 -9.01
N TRP A 72 19.48 14.02 -10.02
CA TRP A 72 18.81 12.71 -10.11
C TRP A 72 19.80 11.55 -10.23
N ASN A 73 21.02 11.78 -10.70
CA ASN A 73 22.04 10.74 -10.80
C ASN A 73 22.62 10.31 -9.44
N ARG A 74 22.17 10.92 -8.33
CA ARG A 74 22.41 10.36 -6.98
C ARG A 74 21.81 8.96 -6.79
N TRP A 75 20.87 8.58 -7.65
CA TRP A 75 20.34 7.21 -7.71
C TRP A 75 21.34 6.19 -8.29
N GLU A 76 22.52 6.61 -8.77
CA GLU A 76 23.59 5.70 -9.23
C GLU A 76 24.05 4.77 -8.11
N ALA A 77 23.96 5.21 -6.84
CA ALA A 77 24.20 4.37 -5.66
C ALA A 77 23.26 3.16 -5.57
N MET A 78 22.12 3.19 -6.28
CA MET A 78 21.18 2.07 -6.43
C MET A 78 21.12 1.55 -7.88
N GLY A 79 22.15 1.82 -8.67
CA GLY A 79 22.32 1.30 -10.03
C GLY A 79 21.45 1.96 -11.09
N ALA A 80 20.95 3.17 -10.86
CA ALA A 80 20.14 3.91 -11.83
C ALA A 80 20.74 5.28 -12.14
N LYS A 81 20.77 5.66 -13.43
CA LYS A 81 21.24 6.97 -13.89
C LYS A 81 20.12 7.73 -14.62
N PRO A 82 19.25 8.45 -13.91
CA PRO A 82 18.03 8.97 -14.53
C PRO A 82 18.20 10.18 -15.43
N TYR A 83 19.26 10.98 -15.28
CA TYR A 83 19.49 12.20 -16.05
C TYR A 83 20.66 12.03 -17.02
N HIS A 84 20.40 12.29 -18.30
CA HIS A 84 21.41 12.23 -19.37
C HIS A 84 21.54 13.59 -20.05
N VAL A 85 22.77 14.12 -20.13
CA VAL A 85 23.03 15.41 -20.80
C VAL A 85 22.68 15.29 -22.28
N GLY A 86 21.87 16.23 -22.79
CA GLY A 86 21.43 16.26 -24.20
C GLY A 86 20.21 15.40 -24.53
N ASP A 87 19.70 14.57 -23.61
CA ASP A 87 18.51 13.73 -23.82
C ASP A 87 17.24 14.42 -23.33
N PHE A 88 16.75 15.41 -24.09
CA PHE A 88 15.55 16.16 -23.70
C PHE A 88 14.32 15.24 -23.52
N SER A 89 14.07 14.35 -24.48
CA SER A 89 12.89 13.47 -24.46
C SER A 89 12.89 12.51 -23.28
N GLY A 90 14.03 11.88 -23.00
CA GLY A 90 14.14 10.93 -21.91
C GLY A 90 14.14 11.59 -20.54
N ASN A 91 14.82 12.73 -20.38
CA ASN A 91 14.76 13.51 -19.15
C ASN A 91 13.33 14.00 -18.87
N LEU A 92 12.61 14.49 -19.89
CA LEU A 92 11.21 14.91 -19.75
C LEU A 92 10.31 13.74 -19.39
N ALA A 93 10.46 12.59 -20.05
CA ALA A 93 9.69 11.38 -19.76
C ALA A 93 9.93 10.91 -18.32
N PHE A 94 11.18 10.91 -17.86
CA PHE A 94 11.53 10.56 -16.49
C PHE A 94 10.96 11.54 -15.47
N ALA A 95 11.10 12.85 -15.71
CA ALA A 95 10.54 13.89 -14.84
C ALA A 95 9.02 13.76 -14.71
N ALA A 96 8.32 13.63 -15.84
CA ALA A 96 6.87 13.46 -15.87
C ALA A 96 6.44 12.19 -15.13
N HIS A 97 7.18 11.08 -15.32
CA HIS A 97 6.92 9.83 -14.64
C HIS A 97 7.12 9.94 -13.12
N ALA A 98 8.27 10.48 -12.69
CA ALA A 98 8.63 10.62 -11.27
C ALA A 98 7.67 11.57 -10.53
N ILE A 99 7.37 12.75 -11.09
CA ILE A 99 6.45 13.72 -10.48
C ILE A 99 5.02 13.18 -10.47
N GLY A 100 4.58 12.55 -11.58
CA GLY A 100 3.26 11.93 -11.65
C GLY A 100 3.07 10.79 -10.63
N ALA A 101 4.14 10.10 -10.24
CA ALA A 101 4.07 9.11 -9.17
C ALA A 101 3.68 9.73 -7.82
N GLY A 102 4.07 10.99 -7.57
CA GLY A 102 3.62 11.75 -6.40
C GLY A 102 2.09 12.01 -6.44
N ILE A 103 1.56 12.38 -7.61
CA ILE A 103 0.11 12.58 -7.79
C ILE A 103 -0.65 11.28 -7.51
N VAL A 104 -0.14 10.14 -8.00
CA VAL A 104 -0.72 8.81 -7.72
C VAL A 104 -0.66 8.47 -6.24
N ALA A 105 0.47 8.73 -5.57
CA ALA A 105 0.65 8.49 -4.14
C ALA A 105 -0.36 9.26 -3.29
N PHE A 106 -0.47 10.57 -3.53
CA PHE A 106 -1.38 11.45 -2.79
C PHE A 106 -2.85 11.20 -3.16
N GLY A 107 -3.17 11.22 -4.45
CA GLY A 107 -4.55 11.12 -4.93
C GLY A 107 -5.15 9.73 -4.77
N GLY A 108 -4.34 8.67 -4.88
CA GLY A 108 -4.78 7.29 -4.81
C GLY A 108 -5.34 6.90 -3.46
N ILE A 109 -4.65 7.25 -2.37
CA ILE A 109 -5.11 6.88 -1.04
C ILE A 109 -6.43 7.57 -0.66
N LEU A 110 -6.64 8.80 -1.15
CA LEU A 110 -7.91 9.53 -0.98
C LEU A 110 -9.10 8.80 -1.62
N GLN A 111 -8.89 8.04 -2.70
CA GLN A 111 -9.94 7.23 -3.33
C GLN A 111 -10.49 6.13 -2.42
N LEU A 112 -9.68 5.67 -1.46
CA LEU A 112 -10.05 4.57 -0.58
C LEU A 112 -10.89 5.00 0.63
N ILE A 113 -10.94 6.31 0.94
CA ILE A 113 -11.63 6.85 2.12
C ILE A 113 -13.16 6.79 1.92
N PRO A 114 -13.90 5.95 2.67
CA PRO A 114 -15.34 5.79 2.46
C PRO A 114 -16.13 7.08 2.71
N LYS A 115 -15.73 7.88 3.71
CA LYS A 115 -16.38 9.14 4.08
C LYS A 115 -16.24 10.19 2.99
N LEU A 116 -15.09 10.25 2.31
CA LEU A 116 -14.84 11.18 1.20
C LEU A 116 -15.76 10.86 0.02
N ARG A 117 -15.88 9.56 -0.32
CA ARG A 117 -16.77 9.10 -1.39
C ARG A 117 -18.25 9.37 -1.13
N SER A 118 -18.73 9.21 0.11
CA SER A 118 -20.15 9.43 0.44
C SER A 118 -20.50 10.90 0.65
N THR A 119 -19.57 11.70 1.18
CA THR A 119 -19.83 13.11 1.53
C THR A 119 -19.47 14.06 0.39
N PHE A 120 -18.40 13.78 -0.36
CA PHE A 120 -17.90 14.62 -1.45
C PHE A 120 -17.78 13.82 -2.77
N PRO A 121 -18.90 13.34 -3.33
CA PRO A 121 -18.88 12.48 -4.52
C PRO A 121 -18.32 13.17 -5.76
N ARG A 122 -18.49 14.50 -5.90
CA ARG A 122 -17.88 15.28 -7.00
C ARG A 122 -16.36 15.27 -6.91
N PHE A 123 -15.81 15.51 -5.71
CA PHE A 123 -14.37 15.44 -5.46
C PHE A 123 -13.82 14.04 -5.76
N HIS A 124 -14.48 12.99 -5.26
CA HIS A 124 -14.09 11.60 -5.53
C HIS A 124 -13.97 11.31 -7.04
N LYS A 125 -14.94 11.78 -7.84
CA LYS A 125 -14.92 11.61 -9.30
C LYS A 125 -13.79 12.38 -9.96
N ILE A 126 -13.61 13.67 -9.64
CA ILE A 126 -12.54 14.50 -10.23
C ILE A 126 -11.17 13.91 -9.89
N ASN A 127 -10.92 13.63 -8.61
CA ASN A 127 -9.68 12.99 -8.17
C ASN A 127 -9.51 11.61 -8.83
N GLY A 128 -10.60 10.90 -9.13
CA GLY A 128 -10.58 9.61 -9.81
C GLY A 128 -10.16 9.72 -11.27
N TYR A 129 -10.65 10.74 -11.98
CA TYR A 129 -10.22 11.03 -13.35
C TYR A 129 -8.75 11.46 -13.41
N VAL A 130 -8.33 12.36 -12.52
CA VAL A 130 -6.92 12.77 -12.41
C VAL A 130 -6.05 11.52 -12.17
N TYR A 131 -6.39 10.71 -11.17
CA TYR A 131 -5.69 9.47 -10.87
C TYR A 131 -5.59 8.53 -12.08
N LEU A 132 -6.71 8.26 -12.76
CA LEU A 132 -6.76 7.35 -13.91
C LEU A 132 -5.92 7.85 -15.10
N ILE A 133 -5.98 9.14 -15.40
CA ILE A 133 -5.16 9.75 -16.45
C ILE A 133 -3.69 9.65 -16.07
N THR A 134 -3.34 9.99 -14.82
CA THR A 134 -1.95 9.93 -14.35
C THR A 134 -1.38 8.52 -14.39
N VAL A 135 -2.09 7.49 -13.90
CA VAL A 135 -1.57 6.10 -13.95
C VAL A 135 -1.44 5.60 -15.40
N PHE A 136 -2.31 6.03 -16.30
CA PHE A 136 -2.19 5.73 -17.73
C PHE A 136 -0.92 6.36 -18.31
N CYS A 137 -0.71 7.66 -18.13
CA CYS A 137 0.49 8.36 -18.59
C CYS A 137 1.78 7.77 -17.97
N LEU A 138 1.73 7.38 -16.70
CA LEU A 138 2.85 6.71 -16.03
C LEU A 138 3.16 5.34 -16.64
N ALA A 139 2.15 4.53 -16.95
CA ALA A 139 2.38 3.24 -17.61
C ALA A 139 3.04 3.44 -18.99
N ILE A 140 2.55 4.39 -19.80
CA ILE A 140 3.12 4.68 -21.13
C ILE A 140 4.55 5.21 -21.03
N SER A 141 4.80 6.19 -20.16
CA SER A 141 6.16 6.71 -19.94
C SER A 141 7.10 5.64 -19.37
N GLY A 142 6.61 4.75 -18.49
CA GLY A 142 7.38 3.61 -17.98
C GLY A 142 7.80 2.64 -19.08
N PHE A 143 6.90 2.33 -20.02
CA PHE A 143 7.27 1.52 -21.19
C PHE A 143 8.31 2.23 -22.07
N TYR A 144 8.16 3.53 -22.30
CA TYR A 144 9.16 4.30 -23.04
C TYR A 144 10.54 4.27 -22.36
N LEU A 145 10.61 4.48 -21.04
CA LEU A 145 11.86 4.44 -20.29
C LEU A 145 12.55 3.07 -20.40
N VAL A 146 11.79 1.98 -20.25
CA VAL A 146 12.33 0.61 -20.29
C VAL A 146 12.73 0.16 -21.69
N TRP A 147 11.93 0.46 -22.71
CA TRP A 147 12.07 -0.15 -24.04
C TRP A 147 12.70 0.77 -25.09
N VAL A 148 12.73 2.09 -24.85
CA VAL A 148 13.18 3.07 -25.84
C VAL A 148 14.35 3.89 -25.33
N ARG A 149 14.29 4.40 -24.10
CA ARG A 149 15.31 5.32 -23.57
C ARG A 149 16.60 4.63 -23.15
N ASP A 150 16.49 3.57 -22.36
CA ASP A 150 17.63 2.86 -21.78
C ASP A 150 17.75 1.43 -22.35
N PRO A 151 17.88 1.23 -23.69
CA PRO A 151 17.85 -0.09 -24.30
C PRO A 151 19.20 -0.81 -24.17
N ASP A 152 19.60 -1.14 -22.96
CA ASP A 152 20.51 -2.26 -22.70
C ASP A 152 19.71 -3.58 -22.74
N PRO A 153 20.36 -4.78 -22.80
CA PRO A 153 19.63 -6.03 -22.75
C PRO A 153 18.66 -6.06 -21.56
N ILE A 154 17.37 -6.23 -21.85
CA ILE A 154 16.33 -6.08 -20.84
C ILE A 154 16.54 -7.14 -19.76
N ASN A 155 16.88 -6.64 -18.57
CA ASN A 155 17.08 -7.46 -17.40
C ASN A 155 15.75 -7.82 -16.72
N SER A 156 15.82 -8.60 -15.65
CA SER A 156 14.65 -9.02 -14.85
C SER A 156 13.82 -7.83 -14.33
N SER A 157 14.46 -6.71 -13.99
CA SER A 157 13.79 -5.48 -13.54
C SER A 157 12.96 -4.83 -14.64
N GLY A 158 13.49 -4.78 -15.87
CA GLY A 158 12.76 -4.31 -17.04
C GLY A 158 11.55 -5.19 -17.37
N ILE A 159 11.70 -6.51 -17.27
CA ILE A 159 10.59 -7.47 -17.44
C ILE A 159 9.53 -7.27 -16.35
N GLY A 160 9.92 -7.21 -15.07
CA GLY A 160 9.00 -7.00 -13.95
C GLY A 160 8.24 -5.68 -14.06
N THR A 161 8.93 -4.61 -14.42
CA THR A 161 8.32 -3.28 -14.65
C THR A 161 7.33 -3.32 -15.82
N THR A 162 7.65 -4.03 -16.90
CA THR A 162 6.77 -4.19 -18.06
C THR A 162 5.49 -4.95 -17.69
N ILE A 163 5.61 -6.08 -16.97
CA ILE A 163 4.45 -6.85 -16.49
C ILE A 163 3.56 -5.98 -15.60
N ASN A 164 4.16 -5.23 -14.67
CA ASN A 164 3.40 -4.32 -13.83
C ASN A 164 2.68 -3.23 -14.64
N GLY A 165 3.34 -2.65 -15.66
CA GLY A 165 2.72 -1.68 -16.57
C GLY A 165 1.46 -2.23 -17.24
N PHE A 166 1.49 -3.47 -17.74
CA PHE A 166 0.31 -4.12 -18.30
C PHE A 166 -0.78 -4.37 -17.26
N LEU A 167 -0.42 -4.79 -16.04
CA LEU A 167 -1.38 -4.97 -14.94
C LEU A 167 -2.06 -3.65 -14.57
N ILE A 168 -1.32 -2.53 -14.51
CA ILE A 168 -1.87 -1.20 -14.26
C ILE A 168 -2.93 -0.86 -15.31
N LEU A 169 -2.61 -1.00 -16.59
CA LEU A 169 -3.53 -0.70 -17.68
C LEU A 169 -4.78 -1.60 -17.65
N LEU A 170 -4.60 -2.90 -17.43
CA LEU A 170 -5.70 -3.87 -17.35
C LEU A 170 -6.63 -3.55 -16.16
N PHE A 171 -6.06 -3.24 -15.00
CA PHE A 171 -6.84 -2.99 -13.78
C PHE A 171 -7.52 -1.62 -13.85
N ALA A 172 -6.91 -0.63 -14.50
CA ALA A 172 -7.53 0.65 -14.82
C ALA A 172 -8.74 0.45 -15.74
N TYR A 173 -8.59 -0.33 -16.81
CA TYR A 173 -9.69 -0.67 -17.71
C TYR A 173 -10.88 -1.30 -16.96
N PHE A 174 -10.64 -2.34 -16.14
CA PHE A 174 -11.72 -2.95 -15.38
C PHE A 174 -12.32 -2.02 -14.33
N THR A 175 -11.51 -1.16 -13.70
CA THR A 175 -11.99 -0.15 -12.76
C THR A 175 -12.99 0.78 -13.44
N VAL A 176 -12.66 1.31 -14.62
CA VAL A 176 -13.52 2.21 -15.39
C VAL A 176 -14.75 1.49 -15.94
N ARG A 177 -14.58 0.32 -16.56
CA ARG A 177 -15.68 -0.46 -17.14
C ARG A 177 -16.76 -0.78 -16.11
N ASN A 178 -16.38 -1.22 -14.92
CA ASN A 178 -17.34 -1.53 -13.85
C ASN A 178 -18.02 -0.28 -13.28
N ALA A 179 -17.34 0.87 -13.26
CA ALA A 179 -17.97 2.14 -12.89
C ALA A 179 -19.04 2.56 -13.90
N ILE A 180 -18.76 2.44 -15.20
CA ILE A 180 -19.70 2.74 -16.30
C ILE A 180 -20.91 1.82 -16.22
N ASN A 181 -20.69 0.52 -16.00
CA ASN A 181 -21.74 -0.47 -15.85
C ASN A 181 -22.53 -0.35 -14.53
N LYS A 182 -22.20 0.64 -13.67
CA LYS A 182 -22.80 0.85 -12.36
C LYS A 182 -22.63 -0.33 -11.38
N ASP A 183 -21.72 -1.26 -11.65
CA ASP A 183 -21.34 -2.31 -10.70
C ASP A 183 -20.28 -1.76 -9.73
N ILE A 184 -20.77 -1.03 -8.73
CA ILE A 184 -19.94 -0.35 -7.74
C ILE A 184 -19.18 -1.33 -6.84
N LYS A 185 -19.71 -2.53 -6.60
CA LYS A 185 -19.03 -3.55 -5.78
C LYS A 185 -17.79 -4.06 -6.50
N THR A 186 -17.93 -4.43 -7.77
CA THR A 186 -16.82 -4.92 -8.59
C THR A 186 -15.84 -3.80 -8.94
N HIS A 187 -16.32 -2.58 -9.22
CA HIS A 187 -15.48 -1.39 -9.37
C HIS A 187 -14.55 -1.19 -8.17
N ARG A 188 -15.07 -1.25 -6.93
CA ARG A 188 -14.24 -1.09 -5.71
C ARG A 188 -13.16 -2.15 -5.59
N LYS A 189 -13.49 -3.41 -5.92
CA LYS A 189 -12.53 -4.53 -5.91
C LYS A 189 -11.41 -4.29 -6.93
N TRP A 190 -11.71 -3.77 -8.12
CA TRP A 190 -10.69 -3.43 -9.13
C TRP A 190 -9.91 -2.16 -8.79
N ALA A 191 -10.56 -1.13 -8.23
CA ALA A 191 -9.90 0.10 -7.79
C ALA A 191 -8.83 -0.17 -6.72
N LEU A 192 -9.11 -1.08 -5.76
CA LEU A 192 -8.12 -1.52 -4.78
C LEU A 192 -6.94 -2.27 -5.43
N ARG A 193 -7.21 -3.16 -6.40
CA ARG A 193 -6.15 -3.85 -7.15
C ARG A 193 -5.29 -2.85 -7.92
N LEU A 194 -5.92 -1.90 -8.61
CA LEU A 194 -5.24 -0.82 -9.32
C LEU A 194 -4.35 -0.01 -8.38
N PHE A 195 -4.89 0.41 -7.22
CA PHE A 195 -4.14 1.13 -6.20
C PHE A 195 -2.89 0.36 -5.74
N VAL A 196 -3.00 -0.96 -5.56
CA VAL A 196 -1.87 -1.80 -5.19
C VAL A 196 -0.79 -1.84 -6.28
N VAL A 197 -1.16 -2.13 -7.54
CA VAL A 197 -0.17 -2.27 -8.63
C VAL A 197 0.45 -0.95 -9.05
N SER A 198 -0.30 0.16 -9.00
CA SER A 198 0.24 1.49 -9.29
C SER A 198 1.21 1.99 -8.21
N ASN A 199 1.17 1.41 -7.01
CA ASN A 199 2.11 1.71 -5.92
C ASN A 199 3.24 0.68 -5.79
N ALA A 200 3.38 -0.26 -6.72
CA ALA A 200 4.40 -1.31 -6.65
C ALA A 200 5.82 -0.75 -6.54
N GLN A 201 6.12 0.33 -7.26
CA GLN A 201 7.42 0.98 -7.21
C GLN A 201 7.69 1.55 -5.81
N TRP A 202 6.71 2.20 -5.17
CA TRP A 202 6.86 2.61 -3.77
C TRP A 202 7.05 1.42 -2.82
N THR A 203 6.27 0.36 -2.99
CA THR A 203 6.41 -0.89 -2.22
C THR A 203 7.78 -1.54 -2.42
N LEU A 204 8.36 -1.44 -3.62
CA LEU A 204 9.70 -1.92 -3.92
C LEU A 204 10.72 -1.24 -3.00
N ARG A 205 10.73 0.11 -2.92
CA ARG A 205 11.66 0.87 -2.07
C ARG A 205 11.48 0.50 -0.59
N VAL A 206 10.24 0.59 -0.10
CA VAL A 206 9.95 0.30 1.31
C VAL A 206 10.31 -1.14 1.66
N GLY A 207 10.05 -2.11 0.79
CA GLY A 207 10.43 -3.50 1.02
C GLY A 207 11.95 -3.73 0.98
N THR A 208 12.66 -3.04 0.07
CA THR A 208 14.14 -3.05 0.03
C THR A 208 14.73 -2.57 1.35
N PHE A 209 14.33 -1.40 1.82
CA PHE A 209 14.83 -0.88 3.10
C PHE A 209 14.37 -1.72 4.29
N SER A 210 13.16 -2.30 4.22
CA SER A 210 12.72 -3.25 5.25
C SER A 210 13.65 -4.45 5.32
N TYR A 211 14.04 -5.04 4.19
CA TYR A 211 14.95 -6.19 4.14
C TYR A 211 16.35 -5.85 4.65
N LEU A 212 16.91 -4.72 4.20
CA LEU A 212 18.22 -4.27 4.62
C LEU A 212 18.29 -4.03 6.14
N ILE A 213 17.28 -3.36 6.69
CA ILE A 213 17.23 -3.05 8.13
C ILE A 213 16.99 -4.31 8.95
N THR A 214 15.99 -5.13 8.61
CA THR A 214 15.69 -6.33 9.41
C THR A 214 16.82 -7.37 9.32
N GLY A 215 17.44 -7.53 8.16
CA GLY A 215 18.60 -8.41 8.00
C GLY A 215 19.79 -7.97 8.84
N ASN A 216 20.09 -6.66 8.88
CA ASN A 216 21.15 -6.14 9.76
C ASN A 216 20.82 -6.35 11.24
N LEU A 217 19.58 -6.08 11.67
CA LEU A 217 19.14 -6.32 13.05
C LEU A 217 19.23 -7.81 13.45
N LEU A 218 19.04 -8.72 12.50
CA LEU A 218 19.14 -10.17 12.70
C LEU A 218 20.57 -10.72 12.47
N GLY A 219 21.53 -9.86 12.13
CA GLY A 219 22.92 -10.25 11.91
C GLY A 219 23.19 -10.99 10.59
N THR A 220 22.25 -10.99 9.64
CA THR A 220 22.39 -11.69 8.35
C THR A 220 23.21 -10.92 7.32
N LYS A 221 23.56 -9.64 7.59
CA LYS A 221 24.36 -8.75 6.73
C LYS A 221 23.86 -8.71 5.27
N PRO A 222 22.62 -8.28 5.02
CA PRO A 222 22.03 -8.28 3.69
C PRO A 222 22.79 -7.34 2.75
N ALA A 223 22.87 -7.70 1.47
CA ALA A 223 23.60 -6.96 0.45
C ALA A 223 22.86 -6.92 -0.89
N PHE A 224 23.04 -5.85 -1.65
CA PHE A 224 22.55 -5.78 -3.02
C PHE A 224 23.15 -6.94 -3.84
N GLY A 225 22.27 -7.73 -4.46
CA GLY A 225 22.63 -8.99 -5.14
C GLY A 225 22.03 -10.23 -4.48
N ASP A 226 21.54 -10.13 -3.25
CA ASP A 226 20.82 -11.21 -2.59
C ASP A 226 19.60 -11.67 -3.41
N LEU A 227 19.27 -12.96 -3.32
CA LEU A 227 18.12 -13.57 -4.00
C LEU A 227 16.80 -12.81 -3.73
N PHE A 228 16.71 -12.17 -2.56
CA PHE A 228 15.61 -11.29 -2.19
C PHE A 228 15.29 -10.27 -3.27
N PHE A 229 16.27 -9.56 -3.84
CA PHE A 229 16.04 -8.48 -4.81
C PHE A 229 15.43 -8.98 -6.11
N SER A 230 15.90 -10.13 -6.61
CA SER A 230 15.36 -10.79 -7.79
C SER A 230 13.90 -11.23 -7.60
N LEU A 231 13.57 -11.77 -6.42
CA LEU A 231 12.18 -12.13 -6.08
C LEU A 231 11.32 -10.88 -5.85
N TRP A 232 11.86 -9.88 -5.16
CA TRP A 232 11.15 -8.67 -4.76
C TRP A 232 10.80 -7.75 -5.93
N THR A 233 11.57 -7.84 -7.02
CA THR A 233 11.25 -7.21 -8.32
C THR A 233 9.81 -7.50 -8.75
N PHE A 234 9.34 -8.75 -8.59
CA PHE A 234 7.96 -9.15 -8.87
C PHE A 234 7.10 -9.11 -7.59
N GLY A 235 7.70 -9.47 -6.45
CA GLY A 235 7.05 -9.53 -5.14
C GLY A 235 6.42 -8.22 -4.70
N CYS A 236 7.00 -7.07 -5.07
CA CYS A 236 6.52 -5.75 -4.69
C CYS A 236 5.09 -5.42 -5.16
N TYR A 237 4.55 -6.13 -6.16
CA TYR A 237 3.13 -6.07 -6.52
C TYR A 237 2.40 -7.41 -6.34
N LEU A 238 3.07 -8.55 -6.54
CA LEU A 238 2.42 -9.86 -6.41
C LEU A 238 2.03 -10.19 -4.95
N LEU A 239 2.91 -9.92 -3.98
CA LEU A 239 2.62 -10.19 -2.58
C LEU A 239 1.46 -9.31 -2.06
N PRO A 240 1.46 -7.97 -2.26
CA PRO A 240 0.31 -7.14 -1.92
C PRO A 240 -0.99 -7.55 -2.63
N LEU A 241 -0.94 -7.98 -3.89
CA LEU A 241 -2.12 -8.50 -4.60
C LEU A 241 -2.65 -9.79 -3.99
N ALA A 242 -1.76 -10.72 -3.62
CA ALA A 242 -2.13 -11.96 -2.95
C ALA A 242 -2.80 -11.68 -1.59
N VAL A 243 -2.22 -10.78 -0.79
CA VAL A 243 -2.78 -10.34 0.49
C VAL A 243 -4.14 -9.66 0.29
N LEU A 244 -4.29 -8.82 -0.74
CA LEU A 244 -5.56 -8.19 -1.07
C LEU A 244 -6.63 -9.22 -1.48
N GLN A 245 -6.23 -10.27 -2.22
CA GLN A 245 -7.14 -11.35 -2.59
C GLN A 245 -7.56 -12.19 -1.38
N LEU A 246 -6.63 -12.50 -0.47
CA LEU A 246 -6.94 -13.13 0.82
C LEU A 246 -7.87 -12.26 1.66
N TYR A 247 -7.64 -10.94 1.69
CA TYR A 247 -8.54 -10.00 2.36
C TYR A 247 -9.96 -10.04 1.79
N PHE A 248 -10.13 -10.05 0.48
CA PHE A 248 -11.47 -10.19 -0.10
C PHE A 248 -12.12 -11.51 0.31
N TYR A 249 -11.37 -12.61 0.26
CA TYR A 249 -11.87 -13.93 0.64
C TYR A 249 -12.26 -14.02 2.13
N ALA A 250 -11.47 -13.42 3.02
CA ALA A 250 -11.75 -13.35 4.45
C ALA A 250 -13.01 -12.50 4.74
N THR A 251 -13.24 -11.43 3.98
CA THR A 251 -14.43 -10.58 4.16
C THR A 251 -15.71 -11.14 3.55
N GLU A 252 -15.63 -12.19 2.72
CA GLU A 252 -16.80 -12.85 2.15
C GLU A 252 -17.49 -13.73 3.21
N LYS A 253 -18.83 -13.82 3.16
CA LYS A 253 -19.58 -14.61 4.15
C LYS A 253 -19.35 -16.10 3.91
N HIS A 254 -18.75 -16.77 4.88
CA HIS A 254 -18.63 -18.23 4.87
C HIS A 254 -19.83 -18.89 5.59
N SER A 255 -20.31 -20.01 5.04
CA SER A 255 -21.41 -20.78 5.64
C SER A 255 -21.03 -21.37 7.02
N GLN A 256 -19.73 -21.65 7.22
CA GLN A 256 -19.19 -22.23 8.43
C GLN A 256 -18.44 -21.18 9.26
N ALA A 257 -18.90 -20.92 10.50
CA ALA A 257 -18.35 -19.89 11.37
C ALA A 257 -16.88 -20.09 11.77
N ILE A 258 -16.42 -21.35 11.83
CA ILE A 258 -15.04 -21.71 12.15
C ILE A 258 -14.10 -21.27 11.01
N TRP A 259 -14.44 -21.59 9.77
CA TRP A 259 -13.66 -21.20 8.59
C TRP A 259 -13.58 -19.68 8.43
N HIS A 260 -14.70 -18.98 8.66
CA HIS A 260 -14.72 -17.51 8.70
C HIS A 260 -13.70 -16.94 9.69
N SER A 261 -13.70 -17.47 10.92
CA SER A 261 -12.81 -16.99 11.98
C SER A 261 -11.33 -17.28 11.67
N TYR A 262 -11.04 -18.47 11.11
CA TYR A 262 -9.68 -18.86 10.70
C TYR A 262 -9.10 -17.92 9.65
N TRP A 263 -9.83 -17.67 8.56
CA TRP A 263 -9.36 -16.81 7.47
C TRP A 263 -9.20 -15.35 7.89
N ASN A 264 -10.08 -14.86 8.76
CA ASN A 264 -9.96 -13.52 9.34
C ASN A 264 -8.70 -13.39 10.20
N ILE A 265 -8.42 -14.36 11.08
CA ILE A 265 -7.20 -14.34 11.91
C ILE A 265 -5.96 -14.44 11.03
N ALA A 266 -5.88 -15.44 10.14
CA ALA A 266 -4.74 -15.65 9.27
C ALA A 266 -4.42 -14.40 8.43
N THR A 267 -5.44 -13.80 7.81
CA THR A 267 -5.29 -12.58 7.03
C THR A 267 -4.91 -11.38 7.90
N SER A 268 -5.51 -11.25 9.09
CA SER A 268 -5.19 -10.14 10.01
C SER A 268 -3.74 -10.20 10.52
N THR A 269 -3.22 -11.39 10.81
CA THR A 269 -1.85 -11.61 11.25
C THR A 269 -0.88 -11.31 10.11
N LEU A 270 -1.13 -11.85 8.91
CA LEU A 270 -0.30 -11.58 7.74
C LEU A 270 -0.27 -10.09 7.41
N LEU A 271 -1.43 -9.42 7.40
CA LEU A 271 -1.52 -7.99 7.15
C LEU A 271 -0.79 -7.17 8.22
N PHE A 272 -0.91 -7.57 9.50
CA PHE A 272 -0.21 -6.90 10.60
C PHE A 272 1.30 -7.01 10.44
N VAL A 273 1.83 -8.23 10.24
CA VAL A 273 3.28 -8.47 10.05
C VAL A 273 3.82 -7.68 8.86
N LEU A 274 3.13 -7.74 7.71
CA LEU A 274 3.54 -6.98 6.52
C LEU A 274 3.45 -5.47 6.73
N THR A 275 2.50 -4.99 7.53
CA THR A 275 2.41 -3.56 7.89
C THR A 275 3.57 -3.15 8.79
N ILE A 276 3.98 -3.98 9.74
CA ILE A 276 5.18 -3.72 10.56
C ILE A 276 6.43 -3.65 9.69
N LEU A 277 6.63 -4.62 8.79
CA LEU A 277 7.75 -4.59 7.84
C LEU A 277 7.70 -3.34 6.95
N MET A 278 6.52 -2.96 6.47
CA MET A 278 6.33 -1.73 5.72
C MET A 278 6.74 -0.50 6.54
N VAL A 279 6.36 -0.42 7.82
CA VAL A 279 6.77 0.69 8.71
C VAL A 279 8.28 0.70 8.94
N ILE A 280 8.91 -0.46 9.19
CA ILE A 280 10.37 -0.57 9.31
C ILE A 280 11.04 -0.04 8.04
N GLY A 281 10.54 -0.45 6.88
CA GLY A 281 11.03 0.02 5.59
C GLY A 281 10.87 1.53 5.39
N MET A 282 9.74 2.12 5.78
CA MET A 282 9.53 3.57 5.71
C MET A 282 10.53 4.33 6.61
N VAL A 283 10.70 3.86 7.85
CA VAL A 283 11.63 4.46 8.81
C VAL A 283 13.07 4.34 8.30
N GLY A 284 13.47 3.18 7.79
CA GLY A 284 14.80 2.96 7.22
C GLY A 284 15.05 3.76 5.93
N PHE A 285 14.02 3.96 5.12
CA PHE A 285 14.13 4.73 3.87
C PHE A 285 14.25 6.24 4.11
N THR A 286 13.70 6.74 5.24
CA THR A 286 13.63 8.18 5.53
C THR A 286 15.01 8.86 5.59
N PRO A 287 16.01 8.36 6.36
CA PRO A 287 17.36 8.95 6.39
C PRO A 287 18.03 8.99 5.01
N PHE A 288 17.88 7.92 4.22
CA PHE A 288 18.39 7.88 2.86
C PHE A 288 17.75 8.96 1.98
N LEU A 289 16.43 9.15 2.07
CA LEU A 289 15.76 10.20 1.30
C LEU A 289 16.19 11.61 1.72
N LEU A 290 16.43 11.83 3.02
CA LEU A 290 16.93 13.10 3.53
C LEU A 290 18.36 13.37 3.05
N SER A 291 19.25 12.36 3.09
CA SER A 291 20.60 12.52 2.54
C SER A 291 20.55 12.83 1.05
N VAL A 292 19.63 12.20 0.29
CA VAL A 292 19.36 12.48 -1.14
C VAL A 292 18.85 13.90 -1.39
N ILE A 293 18.05 14.47 -0.50
CA ILE A 293 17.60 15.88 -0.63
C ILE A 293 18.73 16.86 -0.27
N ASN A 294 19.48 16.60 0.79
CA ASN A 294 20.45 17.54 1.36
C ASN A 294 21.83 17.54 0.70
N ASN A 295 22.04 16.75 -0.35
CA ASN A 295 23.36 16.56 -0.96
C ASN A 295 24.43 15.98 -0.01
N GLU A 296 24.01 15.15 0.96
CA GLU A 296 24.90 14.46 1.90
C GLU A 296 25.44 13.13 1.33
N GLU A 297 26.44 12.52 1.97
CA GLU A 297 26.95 11.22 1.53
C GLU A 297 25.89 10.10 1.70
N ILE A 298 25.82 9.16 0.75
CA ILE A 298 24.87 8.04 0.80
C ILE A 298 25.58 6.82 1.41
N SER A 299 25.14 6.41 2.61
CA SER A 299 25.54 5.16 3.26
C SER A 299 24.35 4.22 3.43
N PHE A 300 24.59 2.90 3.38
CA PHE A 300 23.58 1.84 3.56
C PHE A 300 23.74 1.12 4.89
#